data_AF-A0A524J9A1-F1
#
_entry.id   AF-A0A524J9A1-F1
#
_cell.length_a   1.000
_cell.length_b   1.000
_cell.length_c   1.000
_cell.angle_alpha   90.00
_cell.angle_beta   90.00
_cell.angle_gamma   90.00
#
_symmetry.space_group_name_H-M   'P 1'
#
loop_
_entity.id
_entity.type
_entity.pdbx_description
1 polymer ?
#
loop_
_entity_poly.entity_id
_entity_poly.type
_entity_poly.pdbx_seq_one_letter_code
_entity_poly.pdbx_strand_id
1 'polypeptide(L)' 'AFIDPVALWHSNKNTFAFADGHAEIHKWKESTTIRALQQYLDGQAFSLRAGSLLQEAYAHSNYDVMWLAQHYY' A
#
# COMPACT_ATOMS: atom_id res chain seq x y z
N ALA A 1 -6.12 -14.49 10.07
CA ALA A 1 -6.47 -14.01 8.73
C ALA A 1 -5.17 -13.83 7.94
N PHE A 2 -5.16 -14.19 6.66
CA PHE A 2 -4.06 -13.85 5.76
C PHE A 2 -4.23 -12.38 5.31
N ILE A 3 -3.13 -11.64 5.22
CA ILE A 3 -3.09 -10.26 4.73
C ILE A 3 -2.14 -10.28 3.53
N ASP A 4 -2.60 -9.79 2.38
CA ASP A 4 -1.79 -9.66 1.18
C ASP A 4 -1.43 -8.17 0.96
N PRO A 5 -0.21 -7.74 1.29
CA PRO A 5 0.19 -6.37 1.01
C PRO A 5 0.55 -6.19 -0.45
N VAL A 6 0.21 -5.01 -0.95
CA VAL A 6 0.62 -4.54 -2.26
C VAL A 6 2.15 -4.55 -2.41
N ALA A 7 2.64 -4.88 -3.60
CA ALA A 7 4.08 -5.05 -3.83
C ALA A 7 4.85 -3.72 -3.68
N LEU A 8 6.06 -3.79 -3.13
CA LEU A 8 7.01 -2.65 -3.07
C LEU A 8 8.18 -2.80 -4.06
N TRP A 9 8.51 -4.04 -4.43
CA TRP A 9 9.70 -4.35 -5.23
C TRP A 9 9.65 -3.72 -6.63
N HIS A 10 10.83 -3.50 -7.21
CA HIS A 10 11.05 -2.77 -8.47
C HIS A 10 10.84 -1.25 -8.38
N SER A 11 11.66 -0.59 -7.55
CA SER A 11 11.77 0.87 -7.47
C SER A 11 10.56 1.58 -6.84
N ASN A 12 10.04 1.00 -5.76
CA ASN A 12 8.87 1.47 -5.02
C ASN A 12 7.63 1.52 -5.91
N LYS A 13 7.38 0.45 -6.66
CA LYS A 13 6.26 0.36 -7.61
C LYS A 13 5.46 -0.91 -7.38
N ASN A 14 4.22 -0.89 -7.82
CA ASN A 14 3.39 -2.07 -8.00
C ASN A 14 2.73 -2.03 -9.38
N THR A 15 2.52 -3.21 -9.96
CA THR A 15 1.71 -3.38 -11.17
C THR A 15 0.36 -3.95 -10.78
N PHE A 16 -0.70 -3.20 -11.07
CA PHE A 16 -2.08 -3.60 -10.85
C PHE A 16 -2.67 -4.08 -12.17
N ALA A 17 -3.35 -5.23 -12.15
CA ALA A 17 -4.08 -5.77 -13.29
C ALA A 17 -5.58 -5.80 -12.97
N PHE A 18 -6.40 -5.47 -13.95
CA PHE A 18 -7.82 -5.22 -13.80
C PHE A 18 -8.65 -6.23 -14.59
N ALA A 19 -9.90 -6.42 -14.19
CA ALA A 19 -10.77 -7.44 -14.78
C ALA A 19 -11.14 -7.17 -16.25
N ASP A 20 -11.03 -5.92 -16.71
CA ASP A 20 -11.24 -5.51 -18.11
C ASP A 20 -10.00 -5.73 -18.99
N GLY A 21 -8.90 -6.25 -18.43
CA GLY A 21 -7.65 -6.51 -19.13
C GLY A 21 -6.67 -5.35 -19.13
N HIS A 22 -7.00 -4.22 -18.51
CA HIS A 22 -6.05 -3.12 -18.28
C HIS A 22 -5.00 -3.51 -17.23
N ALA A 23 -3.82 -2.89 -17.35
CA ALA A 23 -2.80 -2.90 -16.30
C ALA A 23 -2.22 -1.50 -16.09
N GLU A 24 -1.99 -1.13 -14.83
CA GLU A 24 -1.38 0.14 -14.43
C GLU A 24 -0.16 -0.11 -13.54
N ILE A 25 0.89 0.68 -13.73
CA ILE A 25 2.04 0.70 -12.82
C ILE A 25 1.90 1.94 -11.93
N HIS A 26 1.66 1.73 -10.65
CA HIS A 26 1.66 2.79 -9.66
C HIS A 26 3.00 2.85 -8.95
N LYS A 27 3.57 4.05 -8.82
CA LYS A 27 4.75 4.30 -7.99
C LYS A 27 4.31 4.90 -6.67
N TRP A 28 4.67 4.24 -5.56
CA TRP A 28 4.43 4.73 -4.22
C TRP A 28 5.15 6.06 -4.00
N LYS A 29 4.42 7.05 -3.49
CA LYS A 29 4.92 8.41 -3.28
C LYS A 29 5.13 8.73 -1.81
N GLU A 30 4.29 8.19 -0.94
CA GLU A 30 4.29 8.50 0.47
C GLU A 30 5.37 7.67 1.20
N SER A 31 6.24 8.37 1.93
CA SER A 31 7.33 7.72 2.68
C SER A 31 6.80 6.79 3.78
N THR A 32 5.63 7.11 4.35
CA THR A 32 4.92 6.27 5.31
C THR A 32 4.43 4.97 4.68
N THR A 33 3.88 5.02 3.47
CA THR A 33 3.49 3.83 2.70
C THR A 33 4.70 2.95 2.42
N ILE A 34 5.78 3.53 1.89
CA ILE A 34 7.01 2.80 1.58
C ILE A 34 7.59 2.13 2.84
N ARG A 35 7.65 2.86 3.97
CA ARG A 35 8.16 2.32 5.23
C ARG A 35 7.30 1.17 5.75
N ALA A 36 5.98 1.33 5.73
CA ALA A 36 5.07 0.29 6.19
C ALA A 36 5.19 -0.99 5.35
N LEU A 37 5.29 -0.86 4.03
CA LEU A 37 5.51 -1.99 3.14
C LEU A 37 6.88 -2.64 3.37
N GLN A 38 7.95 -1.85 3.52
CA GLN A 38 9.29 -2.37 3.81
C GLN A 38 9.32 -3.15 5.13
N GLN A 39 8.72 -2.62 6.20
CA GLN A 39 8.63 -3.31 7.49
C GLN A 39 7.94 -4.67 7.35
N TYR A 40 6.86 -4.75 6.58
CA TYR A 40 6.19 -6.02 6.33
C TYR A 40 7.10 -7.01 5.59
N LEU A 41 7.82 -6.54 4.56
CA LEU A 41 8.77 -7.36 3.81
C LEU A 41 9.93 -7.86 4.67
N ASP A 42 10.33 -7.09 5.69
CA ASP A 42 11.33 -7.47 6.69
C ASP A 42 10.77 -8.45 7.75
N GLY A 43 9.54 -8.94 7.58
CA GLY A 43 8.89 -9.93 8.45
C GLY A 43 8.24 -9.32 9.69
N GLN A 44 8.11 -8.00 9.77
CA GLN A 44 7.36 -7.36 10.86
C GLN A 44 5.86 -7.52 10.64
N ALA A 45 5.11 -7.54 11.73
CA ALA A 45 3.66 -7.59 11.65
C ALA A 45 3.11 -6.30 11.02
N PHE A 46 2.28 -6.43 9.97
CA PHE A 46 1.54 -5.29 9.43
C PHE A 46 0.46 -4.87 10.43
N SER A 47 0.64 -3.74 11.10
CA SER A 47 -0.32 -3.24 12.08
C SER A 47 -1.49 -2.54 11.39
N LEU A 48 -2.49 -3.31 10.95
CA LEU A 48 -3.81 -2.84 10.48
C LEU A 48 -4.70 -2.29 11.60
N ARG A 49 -4.16 -1.88 12.75
CA ARG A 49 -4.99 -1.38 13.85
C ARG A 49 -5.67 -0.09 13.39
N ALA A 50 -6.92 -0.20 12.94
CA ALA A 50 -7.89 0.87 12.93
C ALA A 50 -7.96 1.39 14.38
N GLY A 51 -7.35 2.55 14.62
CA GLY A 51 -7.15 3.11 15.96
C GLY A 51 -5.72 3.07 16.51
N SER A 52 -4.71 2.63 15.75
CA SER A 52 -3.32 2.94 16.12
C SER A 52 -3.05 4.43 15.92
N LEU A 53 -2.47 5.07 16.92
CA LEU A 53 -1.95 6.45 16.86
C LEU A 53 -0.72 6.56 15.93
N LEU A 54 -0.41 5.51 15.18
CA LEU A 54 0.68 5.53 14.21
C LEU A 54 0.22 6.36 13.02
N GLN A 55 0.82 7.53 12.88
CA GLN A 55 0.53 8.56 11.87
C GLN A 55 0.68 8.06 10.42
N GLU A 56 1.19 6.84 10.23
CA GLU A 56 1.62 6.27 8.96
C GLU A 56 0.46 5.87 8.03
N ALA A 57 -0.77 5.75 8.57
CA ALA A 57 -1.93 5.24 7.85
C ALA A 57 -3.20 6.09 8.07
N TYR A 58 -3.09 7.41 8.24
CA TYR A 58 -4.25 8.28 8.07
C TYR A 58 -4.69 8.22 6.60
N ALA A 59 -5.58 7.27 6.28
CA ALA A 59 -5.99 6.94 4.92
C ALA A 59 -6.46 8.17 4.12
N HIS A 60 -7.09 9.12 4.80
CA HIS A 60 -7.64 10.35 4.21
C HIS A 60 -6.59 11.41 3.86
N SER A 61 -5.36 11.30 4.35
CA SER A 61 -4.25 12.19 3.98
C SER A 61 -3.13 11.49 3.22
N ASN A 62 -3.14 10.16 3.13
CA ASN A 62 -2.13 9.39 2.41
C ASN A 62 -2.58 9.18 0.96
N TYR A 63 -1.85 9.81 0.02
CA TYR A 63 -2.19 9.73 -1.40
C TYR A 63 -2.22 8.29 -1.94
N ASP A 64 -1.27 7.44 -1.52
CA ASP A 64 -1.17 6.07 -2.01
C ASP A 64 -2.35 5.20 -1.53
N VAL A 65 -2.80 5.42 -0.30
CA VAL A 65 -3.98 4.72 0.25
C VAL A 65 -5.26 5.18 -0.46
N MET A 66 -5.41 6.49 -0.69
CA MET A 66 -6.54 7.02 -1.46
C MET A 66 -6.54 6.53 -2.91
N TRP A 67 -5.37 6.47 -3.54
CA TRP A 67 -5.24 5.96 -4.90
C TRP A 67 -5.74 4.51 -4.99
N LEU A 68 -5.30 3.64 -4.09
CA LEU A 68 -5.76 2.25 -4.02
C LEU A 68 -7.27 2.17 -3.88
N ALA A 69 -7.86 2.92 -2.96
CA ALA A 69 -9.30 2.93 -2.71
C ALA A 69 -10.14 3.45 -3.89
N GLN A 70 -9.55 4.28 -4.76
CA GLN A 70 -10.24 4.85 -5.92
C GLN A 70 -10.05 4.04 -7.21
N HIS A 71 -8.95 3.31 -7.33
CA HIS A 71 -8.56 2.66 -8.58
C HIS A 71 -8.62 1.14 -8.49
N TYR A 72 -8.21 0.52 -7.38
CA TYR A 72 -8.00 -0.93 -7.34
C TYR A 72 -9.03 -1.73 -6.53
N TYR A 73 -9.82 -1.07 -5.67
CA TYR A 73 -10.86 -1.70 -4.85
C TYR A 73 -12.27 -1.45 -5.37
#